data_AF-A0A5B9DE51-F1
#
_entry.id   AF-A0A5B9DE51-F1
#
_cell.length_a   1.000
_cell.length_b   1.000
_cell.length_c   1.000
_cell.angle_alpha   90.00
_cell.angle_beta   90.00
_cell.angle_gamma   90.00
#
_symmetry.space_group_name_H-M   'P 1'
#
loop_
_entity.id
_entity.type
_entity.pdbx_description
1 polymer ?
#
loop_
_entity_poly.entity_id
_entity_poly.type
_entity_poly.pdbx_seq_one_letter_code
_entity_poly.pdbx_strand_id
1 'polypeptide(L)'
;MPKKYGFYVLNLDIDEIWSKNSMFWESRNGEIIEQKSSANDLLRVFVFKHGITMKIYGTSSGQTFKLKFGYLPDEKTTLVLVEVKFSILGKGAVWKFPDEIMKKWAESMNIDHVKFQNRKTPEYLEIAQRFDNILNNPDTDVQRQYCPFCGSEIKASQEICPYCKSDS
;
A
#
# COMPACT_ATOMS: atom_id res chain seq x y z
N MET A 1 18.28 -13.13 3.09
CA MET A 1 17.16 -13.54 2.21
C MET A 1 17.04 -12.55 1.06
N PRO A 2 16.88 -13.01 -0.19
CA PRO A 2 16.82 -12.11 -1.34
C PRO A 2 15.51 -11.30 -1.29
N LYS A 3 15.63 -10.00 -1.56
CA LYS A 3 14.52 -9.06 -1.55
C LYS A 3 14.43 -8.36 -2.91
N LYS A 4 13.22 -8.00 -3.30
CA LYS A 4 13.03 -7.04 -4.37
C LYS A 4 12.16 -5.87 -3.94
N TYR A 5 12.38 -4.75 -4.64
CA TYR A 5 11.80 -3.46 -4.36
C TYR A 5 11.12 -2.93 -5.61
N GLY A 6 9.98 -2.29 -5.43
CA GLY A 6 9.23 -1.57 -6.45
C GLY A 6 8.48 -0.42 -5.81
N PHE A 7 8.09 0.56 -6.61
CA PHE A 7 7.32 1.70 -6.13
C PHE A 7 6.28 2.12 -7.18
N TYR A 8 5.24 2.80 -6.74
CA TYR A 8 4.24 3.44 -7.59
C TYR A 8 3.98 4.86 -7.09
N VAL A 9 3.68 5.77 -8.02
CA VAL A 9 3.27 7.15 -7.73
C VAL A 9 1.93 7.35 -8.41
N LEU A 10 0.86 7.42 -7.62
CA LEU A 10 -0.51 7.29 -8.09
C LEU A 10 -1.28 8.57 -7.79
N ASN A 11 -1.89 9.18 -8.81
CA ASN A 11 -2.80 10.31 -8.64
C ASN A 11 -4.20 9.82 -8.24
N LEU A 12 -4.27 9.19 -7.07
CA LEU A 12 -5.46 8.59 -6.47
C LEU A 12 -5.41 8.80 -4.95
N ASP A 13 -6.59 8.91 -4.34
CA ASP A 13 -6.73 9.01 -2.90
C ASP A 13 -6.34 7.69 -2.20
N ILE A 14 -5.77 7.80 -1.00
CA ILE A 14 -5.31 6.64 -0.24
C ILE A 14 -6.45 5.71 0.17
N ASP A 15 -7.66 6.23 0.41
CA ASP A 15 -8.83 5.39 0.71
C ASP A 15 -9.24 4.56 -0.50
N GLU A 16 -9.21 5.14 -1.69
CA GLU A 16 -9.54 4.43 -2.93
C GLU A 16 -8.55 3.28 -3.18
N ILE A 17 -7.25 3.57 -3.09
CA ILE A 17 -6.19 2.57 -3.27
C ILE A 17 -6.28 1.51 -2.18
N TRP A 18 -6.51 1.90 -0.93
CA TRP A 18 -6.58 0.96 0.20
C TRP A 18 -7.76 0.00 0.07
N SER A 19 -8.92 0.50 -0.34
CA SER A 19 -10.11 -0.31 -0.60
C SER A 19 -9.86 -1.34 -1.70
N LYS A 20 -9.36 -0.89 -2.87
CA LYS A 20 -9.00 -1.79 -3.98
C LYS A 20 -7.92 -2.79 -3.60
N ASN A 21 -6.94 -2.36 -2.79
CA ASN A 21 -5.84 -3.20 -2.33
C ASN A 21 -6.37 -4.33 -1.45
N SER A 22 -7.21 -4.01 -0.47
CA SER A 22 -7.78 -4.98 0.45
C SER A 22 -8.60 -6.03 -0.30
N MET A 23 -9.50 -5.58 -1.19
CA MET A 23 -10.29 -6.48 -2.04
C MET A 23 -9.40 -7.41 -2.90
N PHE A 24 -8.34 -6.86 -3.51
CA PHE A 24 -7.42 -7.67 -4.30
C PHE A 24 -6.80 -8.79 -3.46
N TRP A 25 -6.26 -8.48 -2.29
CA TRP A 25 -5.52 -9.46 -1.49
C TRP A 25 -6.41 -10.44 -0.73
N GLU A 26 -7.63 -10.04 -0.34
CA GLU A 26 -8.63 -10.93 0.25
C GLU A 26 -9.07 -12.02 -0.73
N SER A 27 -9.10 -11.71 -2.04
CA SER A 27 -9.40 -12.69 -3.08
C SER A 27 -8.26 -13.70 -3.36
N ARG A 28 -7.13 -13.58 -2.66
CA ARG A 28 -5.95 -14.43 -2.85
C ARG A 28 -5.79 -15.44 -1.72
N ASN A 29 -5.37 -16.66 -2.08
CA ASN A 29 -5.02 -17.69 -1.11
C ASN A 29 -3.73 -17.30 -0.36
N GLY A 30 -3.87 -16.66 0.79
CA GLY A 30 -2.77 -16.30 1.68
C GLY A 30 -3.28 -15.74 2.99
N GLU A 31 -2.39 -15.09 3.73
CA GLU A 31 -2.64 -14.62 5.09
C GLU A 31 -2.25 -13.14 5.20
N ILE A 32 -3.16 -12.32 5.69
CA ILE A 32 -2.89 -10.92 6.05
C ILE A 32 -2.22 -10.93 7.43
N ILE A 33 -0.94 -10.55 7.47
CA ILE A 33 -0.12 -10.57 8.69
C ILE A 33 -0.23 -9.23 9.44
N GLU A 34 -0.36 -8.13 8.71
CA GLU A 34 -0.38 -6.80 9.30
C GLU A 34 -1.25 -5.87 8.45
N GLN A 35 -2.16 -5.15 9.12
CA GLN A 35 -2.79 -3.94 8.62
C GLN A 35 -2.65 -2.87 9.67
N LYS A 36 -2.05 -1.74 9.32
CA LYS A 36 -1.90 -0.59 10.22
C LYS A 36 -2.16 0.70 9.47
N SER A 37 -2.81 1.63 10.15
CA SER A 37 -2.96 3.02 9.72
C SER A 37 -2.23 3.93 10.72
N SER A 38 -1.68 5.04 10.25
CA SER A 38 -1.24 6.13 11.12
C SER A 38 -2.43 6.87 11.72
N ALA A 39 -2.20 7.63 12.78
CA ALA A 39 -3.23 8.40 13.47
C ALA A 39 -3.84 9.54 12.62
N ASN A 40 -3.16 9.97 11.55
CA ASN A 40 -3.63 10.98 10.60
C ASN A 40 -4.13 10.37 9.28
N ASP A 41 -4.25 9.04 9.19
CA ASP A 41 -4.67 8.30 7.99
C ASP A 41 -3.84 8.51 6.72
N LEU A 42 -2.74 9.28 6.78
CA LEU A 42 -1.86 9.53 5.64
C LEU A 42 -0.94 8.35 5.33
N LEU A 43 -0.72 7.44 6.30
CA LEU A 43 0.14 6.28 6.11
C LEU A 43 -0.64 5.00 6.40
N ARG A 44 -0.50 4.03 5.51
CA ARG A 44 -1.01 2.66 5.73
C ARG A 44 0.05 1.63 5.42
N VAL A 45 0.08 0.55 6.20
CA VAL A 45 0.99 -0.58 6.01
C VAL A 45 0.18 -1.84 5.89
N PHE A 46 0.47 -2.60 4.85
CA PHE A 46 -0.15 -3.89 4.56
C PHE A 46 0.94 -4.95 4.39
N VAL A 47 0.87 -6.03 5.16
CA VAL A 47 1.77 -7.17 5.02
C VAL A 47 0.94 -8.42 4.75
N PHE A 48 1.24 -9.07 3.62
CA PHE A 48 0.57 -10.28 3.17
C PHE A 48 1.58 -11.40 2.95
N LYS A 49 1.27 -12.58 3.46
CA LYS A 49 2.05 -13.79 3.30
C LYS A 49 1.32 -14.75 2.39
N HIS A 50 1.89 -15.01 1.23
CA HIS A 50 1.39 -15.99 0.29
C HIS A 50 2.13 -17.32 0.47
N GLY A 51 1.39 -18.40 0.73
CA GLY A 51 1.95 -19.75 0.76
C GLY A 51 2.03 -20.32 -0.65
N ILE A 52 3.23 -20.67 -1.14
CA ILE A 52 3.37 -21.48 -2.36
C ILE A 52 3.52 -22.93 -1.94
N THR A 53 2.48 -23.72 -2.15
CA THR A 53 2.60 -25.18 -2.10
C THR A 53 3.18 -25.66 -3.43
N MET A 54 4.52 -25.71 -3.54
CA MET A 54 5.13 -26.40 -4.68
C MET A 54 5.04 -27.91 -4.44
N LYS A 55 4.08 -28.58 -5.10
CA LYS A 55 3.83 -30.03 -4.98
C LYS A 55 5.04 -30.93 -5.29
N ILE A 56 6.13 -30.40 -5.84
CA ILE A 56 7.23 -31.20 -6.40
C ILE A 56 8.32 -31.55 -5.36
N TYR A 57 8.47 -30.80 -4.25
CA TYR A 57 9.58 -31.01 -3.30
C TYR A 57 9.22 -30.95 -1.80
N GLY A 58 7.94 -31.08 -1.44
CA GLY A 58 7.53 -31.16 -0.02
C GLY A 58 7.90 -29.96 0.86
N THR A 59 8.29 -28.82 0.27
CA THR A 59 8.72 -27.61 0.99
C THR A 59 7.82 -26.45 0.60
N SER A 60 7.08 -25.90 1.58
CA SER A 60 6.27 -24.69 1.37
C SER A 60 7.21 -23.50 1.21
N SER A 61 7.27 -22.92 0.00
CA SER A 61 8.00 -21.69 -0.22
C SER A 61 7.06 -20.52 0.05
N GLY A 62 7.28 -19.79 1.15
CA GLY A 62 6.51 -18.59 1.47
C GLY A 62 7.02 -17.36 0.74
N GLN A 63 6.10 -16.48 0.35
CA GLN A 63 6.37 -15.12 -0.10
C GLN A 63 5.74 -14.14 0.88
N THR A 64 6.43 -13.04 1.15
CA THR A 64 5.87 -11.95 1.94
C THR A 64 5.94 -10.67 1.14
N PHE A 65 4.78 -10.07 0.92
CA PHE A 65 4.61 -8.76 0.32
C PHE A 65 4.40 -7.76 1.44
N LYS A 66 5.21 -6.71 1.47
CA LYS A 66 5.02 -5.55 2.34
C LYS A 66 4.75 -4.35 1.46
N LEU A 67 3.55 -3.83 1.53
CA LEU A 67 3.12 -2.62 0.87
C LEU A 67 3.00 -1.51 1.90
N LYS A 68 3.56 -0.35 1.58
CA LYS A 68 3.37 0.87 2.36
C LYS A 68 2.73 1.92 1.46
N PHE A 69 1.69 2.55 1.94
CA PHE A 69 0.94 3.60 1.26
C PHE A 69 1.15 4.90 2.02
N GLY A 70 1.49 5.97 1.30
CA GLY A 70 1.72 7.29 1.86
C GLY A 70 1.04 8.33 1.01
N TYR A 71 0.10 9.07 1.57
CA TYR A 71 -0.64 10.11 0.89
C TYR A 71 0.01 11.47 1.08
N LEU A 72 0.12 12.22 -0.02
CA LEU A 72 0.55 13.60 -0.05
C LEU A 72 -0.66 14.47 -0.39
N PRO A 73 -1.32 15.09 0.61
CA PRO A 73 -2.55 15.86 0.39
C PRO A 73 -2.37 17.00 -0.61
N ASP A 74 -1.24 17.72 -0.53
CA ASP A 74 -0.93 18.87 -1.40
C ASP A 74 -0.83 18.47 -2.88
N GLU A 75 -0.34 17.26 -3.14
CA GLU A 75 -0.14 16.73 -4.49
C GLU A 75 -1.30 15.83 -4.95
N LYS A 76 -2.28 15.57 -4.07
CA LYS A 76 -3.35 14.56 -4.26
C LYS A 76 -2.81 13.22 -4.76
N THR A 77 -1.63 12.84 -4.25
CA THR A 77 -0.85 11.72 -4.78
C THR A 77 -0.58 10.71 -3.68
N THR A 78 -0.82 9.43 -3.97
CA THR A 78 -0.44 8.32 -3.11
C THR A 78 0.84 7.65 -3.63
N LEU A 79 1.84 7.62 -2.76
CA LEU A 79 3.07 6.87 -2.93
C LEU A 79 2.87 5.45 -2.42
N VAL A 80 3.26 4.45 -3.21
CA VAL A 80 3.22 3.05 -2.80
C VAL A 80 4.62 2.47 -2.87
N LEU A 81 5.15 2.00 -1.73
CA LEU A 81 6.41 1.27 -1.67
C LEU A 81 6.12 -0.21 -1.48
N VAL A 82 6.73 -1.05 -2.31
CA VAL A 82 6.53 -2.51 -2.29
C VAL A 82 7.86 -3.21 -2.05
N GLU A 83 7.91 -4.03 -1.01
CA GLU A 83 9.02 -4.92 -0.69
C GLU A 83 8.53 -6.37 -0.72
N VAL A 84 9.17 -7.21 -1.55
CA VAL A 84 8.86 -8.64 -1.65
C VAL A 84 10.03 -9.45 -1.11
N LYS A 85 9.73 -10.40 -0.21
CA LYS A 85 10.72 -11.32 0.37
C LYS A 85 10.33 -12.76 0.16
N PHE A 86 11.33 -13.63 0.00
CA PHE A 86 11.17 -15.07 0.03
C PHE A 86 11.60 -15.66 1.36
N SER A 87 10.83 -16.63 1.84
CA SER A 87 11.15 -17.39 3.05
C SER A 87 12.34 -18.34 2.86
N ILE A 88 12.67 -18.77 1.64
CA ILE A 88 13.72 -19.76 1.35
C ILE A 88 14.61 -19.31 0.17
N LEU A 89 15.90 -19.68 0.21
CA LEU A 89 16.88 -19.51 -0.86
C LEU A 89 16.61 -20.51 -2.01
N GLY A 90 15.79 -20.12 -2.99
CA GLY A 90 15.60 -20.87 -4.24
C GLY A 90 16.04 -20.06 -5.47
N LYS A 91 16.84 -20.67 -6.35
CA LYS A 91 17.41 -20.01 -7.54
C LYS A 91 16.34 -19.72 -8.61
N GLY A 92 16.33 -18.49 -9.15
CA GLY A 92 15.80 -18.15 -10.49
C GLY A 92 14.28 -18.15 -10.69
N ALA A 93 13.64 -19.32 -10.69
CA ALA A 93 12.21 -19.49 -11.02
C ALA A 93 11.25 -18.86 -10.00
N VAL A 94 11.78 -18.57 -8.83
CA VAL A 94 11.07 -18.08 -7.65
C VAL A 94 10.47 -16.68 -7.86
N TRP A 95 11.04 -15.85 -8.74
CA TRP A 95 10.64 -14.44 -8.92
C TRP A 95 9.56 -14.15 -9.96
N LYS A 96 9.17 -15.12 -10.80
CA LYS A 96 8.11 -14.92 -11.80
C LYS A 96 6.76 -14.70 -11.13
N PHE A 97 6.49 -15.45 -10.08
CA PHE A 97 5.19 -15.42 -9.41
C PHE A 97 4.88 -14.11 -8.67
N PRO A 98 5.81 -13.50 -7.89
CA PRO A 98 5.56 -12.17 -7.33
C PRO A 98 5.35 -11.10 -8.39
N ASP A 99 6.10 -11.16 -9.48
CA ASP A 99 5.96 -10.24 -10.60
C ASP A 99 4.56 -10.37 -11.23
N GLU A 100 4.09 -11.61 -11.47
CA GLU A 100 2.73 -11.87 -11.96
C GLU A 100 1.63 -11.41 -10.98
N ILE A 101 1.79 -11.62 -9.67
CA ILE A 101 0.84 -11.12 -8.66
C ILE A 101 0.78 -9.61 -8.70
N MET A 102 1.93 -8.94 -8.68
CA MET A 102 1.98 -7.48 -8.63
C MET A 102 1.54 -6.85 -9.95
N LYS A 103 1.74 -7.52 -11.08
CA LYS A 103 1.15 -7.15 -12.36
C LYS A 103 -0.37 -7.17 -12.29
N LYS A 104 -0.98 -8.24 -11.76
CA LYS A 104 -2.44 -8.34 -11.58
C LYS A 104 -2.96 -7.31 -10.59
N TRP A 105 -2.19 -6.99 -9.54
CA TRP A 105 -2.53 -5.93 -8.60
C TRP A 105 -2.54 -4.57 -9.30
N ALA A 106 -1.50 -4.25 -10.08
CA ALA A 106 -1.43 -3.01 -10.87
C ALA A 106 -2.59 -2.92 -11.89
N GLU A 107 -2.88 -4.00 -12.60
CA GLU A 107 -4.03 -4.09 -13.51
C GLU A 107 -5.36 -3.82 -12.78
N SER A 108 -5.55 -4.37 -11.57
CA SER A 108 -6.76 -4.10 -10.76
C SER A 108 -6.89 -2.66 -10.28
N MET A 109 -5.78 -1.93 -10.25
CA MET A 109 -5.72 -0.50 -9.93
C MET A 109 -5.85 0.40 -11.16
N ASN A 110 -5.85 -0.17 -12.38
CA ASN A 110 -5.74 0.54 -13.64
C ASN A 110 -4.46 1.40 -13.75
N ILE A 111 -3.33 0.84 -13.32
CA ILE A 111 -2.00 1.48 -13.35
C ILE A 111 -0.98 0.58 -14.05
N ASP A 112 0.11 1.19 -14.53
CA ASP A 112 1.20 0.46 -15.15
C ASP A 112 1.98 -0.38 -14.13
N HIS A 113 2.29 -1.62 -14.49
CA HIS A 113 3.09 -2.51 -13.66
C HIS A 113 4.56 -2.07 -13.60
N VAL A 114 5.10 -1.99 -12.39
CA VAL A 114 6.51 -1.65 -12.16
C VAL A 114 7.34 -2.91 -11.95
N LYS A 115 8.45 -3.01 -12.70
CA LYS A 115 9.38 -4.13 -12.60
C LYS A 115 10.18 -4.07 -11.30
N PHE A 116 10.12 -5.17 -10.54
CA PHE A 116 10.84 -5.30 -9.29
C PHE A 116 12.37 -5.42 -9.45
N GLN A 117 13.10 -4.60 -8.69
CA GLN A 117 14.56 -4.53 -8.70
C GLN A 117 15.17 -5.23 -7.48
N ASN A 118 16.34 -5.84 -7.65
CA ASN A 118 17.06 -6.53 -6.55
C ASN A 118 17.73 -5.57 -5.56
N ARG A 119 17.75 -4.28 -5.87
CA ARG A 119 18.36 -3.21 -5.07
C ARG A 119 17.38 -2.03 -5.03
N LYS A 120 17.48 -1.20 -4.01
CA LYS A 120 16.80 0.09 -3.96
C LYS A 120 17.51 1.02 -4.95
N THR A 121 16.82 1.43 -6.01
CA THR A 121 17.35 2.41 -6.96
C THR A 121 17.35 3.81 -6.33
N PRO A 122 18.08 4.78 -6.88
CA PRO A 122 18.01 6.17 -6.41
C PRO A 122 16.57 6.71 -6.34
N GLU A 123 15.75 6.41 -7.35
CA GLU A 123 14.35 6.83 -7.40
C GLU A 123 13.53 6.17 -6.28
N TYR A 124 13.74 4.88 -6.01
CA TYR A 124 13.09 4.21 -4.89
C TYR A 124 13.47 4.89 -3.55
N LEU A 125 14.74 5.26 -3.39
CA LEU A 125 15.22 5.92 -2.18
C LEU A 125 14.62 7.31 -2.01
N GLU A 126 14.46 8.06 -3.10
CA GLU A 126 13.79 9.36 -3.11
C GLU A 126 12.32 9.23 -2.67
N ILE A 127 11.56 8.29 -3.24
CA ILE A 127 10.18 8.04 -2.83
C ILE A 127 10.12 7.56 -1.36
N ALA A 128 11.08 6.75 -0.93
CA ALA A 128 11.17 6.33 0.48
C ALA A 128 11.44 7.51 1.43
N GLN A 129 12.28 8.47 1.02
CA GLN A 129 12.53 9.68 1.80
C GLN A 129 11.27 10.56 1.88
N ARG A 130 10.52 10.70 0.78
CA ARG A 130 9.22 11.38 0.80
C ARG A 130 8.24 10.71 1.76
N PHE A 131 8.25 9.38 1.81
CA PHE A 131 7.46 8.61 2.77
C PHE A 131 7.84 8.91 4.22
N ASP A 132 9.14 8.96 4.52
CA ASP A 132 9.64 9.27 5.86
C ASP A 132 9.31 10.72 6.26
N ASN A 133 9.21 11.65 5.30
CA ASN A 133 8.76 13.01 5.57
C ASN A 133 7.28 13.06 6.01
N ILE A 134 6.40 12.22 5.45
CA ILE A 134 5.00 12.11 5.89
C ILE A 134 4.94 11.64 7.35
N LEU A 135 5.83 10.73 7.74
CA LEU A 135 5.90 10.21 9.12
C LEU A 135 6.40 11.26 10.11
N ASN A 136 7.38 12.06 9.71
CA ASN A 136 8.09 12.99 10.59
C ASN A 136 7.53 14.42 10.60
N ASN A 137 6.69 14.79 9.62
CA ASN A 137 5.95 16.06 9.59
C ASN A 137 4.44 15.79 9.73
N PRO A 138 3.96 15.46 10.94
CA PRO A 138 2.53 15.32 11.20
C PRO A 138 1.75 16.65 11.05
N ASP A 139 2.46 17.78 10.95
CA ASP A 139 1.90 19.12 10.66
C ASP A 139 1.48 19.31 9.20
N THR A 140 1.45 18.23 8.38
CA THR A 140 0.49 18.20 7.27
C THR A 140 -0.89 18.14 7.90
N ASP A 141 -1.40 19.32 8.22
CA ASP A 141 -2.70 19.64 8.79
C ASP A 141 -3.76 18.99 7.89
N VAL A 142 -4.02 17.70 8.10
CA VAL A 142 -5.32 17.11 7.82
C VAL A 142 -6.21 17.85 8.80
N GLN A 143 -6.63 19.06 8.41
CA GLN A 143 -7.50 19.89 9.22
C GLN A 143 -8.66 19.00 9.58
N ARG A 144 -8.70 18.58 10.84
CA ARG A 144 -9.83 17.84 11.38
C ARG A 144 -10.96 18.85 11.34
N GLN A 145 -11.73 18.79 10.27
CA GLN A 145 -12.91 19.60 10.12
C GLN A 145 -13.96 18.94 11.00
N TYR A 146 -14.58 19.73 11.86
CA TYR A 146 -15.72 19.29 12.64
C TYR A 146 -16.95 19.94 12.03
N CYS A 147 -18.03 19.16 11.89
CA CYS A 147 -19.30 19.70 11.45
C CYS A 147 -19.74 20.81 12.42
N PRO A 148 -20.04 22.02 11.94
CA PRO A 148 -20.41 23.14 12.82
C PRO A 148 -21.76 22.91 13.52
N PHE A 149 -22.59 21.99 13.03
CA PHE A 149 -23.93 21.71 13.56
C PHE A 149 -23.95 20.60 14.61
N CYS A 150 -23.25 19.48 14.36
CA CYS A 150 -23.28 18.32 15.27
C CYS A 150 -21.96 18.03 15.98
N GLY A 151 -20.88 18.77 15.65
CA GLY A 151 -19.56 18.60 16.26
C GLY A 151 -18.86 17.29 15.91
N SER A 152 -19.42 16.49 15.00
CA SER A 152 -18.79 15.25 14.53
C SER A 152 -17.63 15.57 13.58
N GLU A 153 -16.54 14.81 13.68
CA GLU A 153 -15.40 14.90 12.77
C GLU A 153 -15.84 14.50 11.35
N ILE A 154 -15.52 15.35 10.37
CA ILE A 154 -15.81 15.18 8.94
C ILE A 154 -14.51 15.22 8.14
N LYS A 155 -14.47 14.50 7.02
CA LYS A 155 -13.32 14.54 6.11
C LYS A 155 -13.32 15.85 5.33
N ALA A 156 -12.15 16.44 5.08
CA ALA A 156 -12.00 17.70 4.34
C ALA A 156 -12.55 17.67 2.89
N SER A 157 -12.83 16.49 2.34
CA SER A 157 -13.44 16.30 1.03
C SER A 157 -14.97 16.15 1.05
N GLN A 158 -15.62 16.20 2.21
CA GLN A 158 -17.08 16.04 2.35
C GLN A 158 -17.78 17.40 2.50
N GLU A 159 -18.57 17.77 1.49
CA GLU A 159 -19.44 18.97 1.53
C GLU A 159 -20.66 18.79 2.45
N ILE A 160 -21.06 17.53 2.72
CA ILE A 160 -22.25 17.20 3.52
C ILE A 160 -21.84 16.32 4.69
N CYS A 161 -22.24 16.71 5.90
CA CYS A 161 -21.98 15.91 7.09
C CYS A 161 -22.76 14.58 7.03
N PRO A 162 -22.09 13.42 7.14
CA PRO A 162 -22.76 12.11 7.08
C PRO A 162 -23.67 11.84 8.28
N TYR A 163 -23.48 12.55 9.40
CA TYR A 163 -24.21 12.33 10.65
C TYR A 163 -25.48 13.17 10.74
N CYS A 164 -25.42 14.45 10.39
CA CYS A 164 -26.57 15.36 10.49
C CYS A 164 -27.13 15.84 9.14
N LYS A 165 -26.51 15.45 8.02
CA LYS A 165 -26.92 15.80 6.65
C LYS A 165 -27.00 17.30 6.37
N SER A 166 -26.30 18.11 7.16
CA SER A 166 -26.14 19.54 6.92
C SER A 166 -24.96 19.78 5.98
N ASP A 167 -25.10 20.77 5.12
CA ASP A 167 -24.03 21.25 4.25
C ASP A 167 -23.06 22.11 5.09
N SER A 168 -21.75 21.85 4.94
CA SER A 168 -20.67 22.48 5.73
C SER A 168 -20.39 23.92 5.33
#